data_AF-X1HZB3-F1
#
_entry.id   AF-X1HZB3-F1
#
_cell.length_a   1.000
_cell.length_b   1.000
_cell.length_c   1.000
_cell.angle_alpha   90.00
_cell.angle_beta   90.00
_cell.angle_gamma   90.00
#
_symmetry.space_group_name_H-M   'P 1'
#
loop_
_entity.id
_entity.type
_entity.pdbx_description
1 polymer ?
#
loop_
_entity_poly.entity_id
_entity_poly.type
_entity_poly.pdbx_seq_one_letter_code
_entity_poly.pdbx_strand_id
1 'polypeptide(L)'
;PTCVYNLTLFLRDEKRKKAKEKEPDERPVGIVVKGCDSRAINVLLQEEFIKREDVYVLGISCENTGVLDEKKLAKKLKGKKAKKVEFGAKDDFVVTTEDGKIKIAAQEVLSERCLECKAHFPVVYDVLIGEKTKRAVENPFKSLEKIESLPPKERWKFWKEQIDKCIRCYACRSVCPMCYCDECVVDTINFVVTPDTPAEEKAQKIKWLEKSPVSSENFVYHFVRAIHLAGRCIDCGECERVCPLNIPIRFLNKKLEKEAKEL
;
A
#
# COMPACT_ATOMS: atom_id res chain seq x y z
N PRO A 1 12.25 8.18 9.45
CA PRO A 1 12.55 7.54 8.14
C PRO A 1 12.19 6.04 8.00
N THR A 2 11.90 5.28 9.08
CA THR A 2 11.65 3.82 9.02
C THR A 2 10.17 3.42 9.04
N CYS A 3 9.25 4.37 9.21
CA CYS A 3 7.82 4.07 9.25
C CYS A 3 7.30 3.69 7.85
N VAL A 4 7.14 2.39 7.61
CA VAL A 4 6.63 1.87 6.33
C VAL A 4 5.10 1.77 6.28
N TYR A 5 4.43 1.62 7.42
CA TYR A 5 3.00 1.32 7.52
C TYR A 5 2.10 2.46 7.05
N ASN A 6 0.99 2.13 6.41
CA ASN A 6 -0.06 3.09 6.07
C ASN A 6 -1.22 2.97 7.07
N LEU A 7 -1.36 3.95 7.95
CA LEU A 7 -2.37 3.92 9.02
C LEU A 7 -3.80 4.18 8.53
N THR A 8 -3.98 4.64 7.29
CA THR A 8 -5.32 4.92 6.74
C THR A 8 -6.19 3.68 6.61
N LEU A 9 -5.59 2.48 6.65
CA LEU A 9 -6.35 1.22 6.69
C LEU A 9 -7.28 1.16 7.92
N PHE A 10 -6.87 1.76 9.05
CA PHE A 10 -7.63 1.72 10.30
C PHE A 10 -8.87 2.60 10.25
N LEU A 11 -8.98 3.57 9.33
CA LEU A 11 -10.19 4.37 9.17
C LEU A 11 -11.38 3.51 8.75
N ARG A 12 -11.16 2.50 7.90
CA ARG A 12 -12.19 1.51 7.55
C ARG A 12 -12.63 0.72 8.78
N ASP A 13 -11.67 0.22 9.55
CA ASP A 13 -11.95 -0.66 10.69
C ASP A 13 -12.66 0.12 11.80
N GLU A 14 -12.25 1.36 12.04
CA GLU A 14 -12.90 2.27 12.98
C GLU A 14 -14.32 2.63 12.54
N LYS A 15 -14.54 2.94 11.25
CA LYS A 15 -15.89 3.18 10.72
C LYS A 15 -16.81 1.97 10.93
N ARG A 16 -16.32 0.76 10.64
CA ARG A 16 -17.06 -0.50 10.85
C ARG A 16 -17.35 -0.77 12.33
N LYS A 17 -16.43 -0.40 13.21
CA LYS A 17 -16.59 -0.52 14.66
C LYS A 17 -17.67 0.45 15.15
N LYS A 18 -17.57 1.73 14.82
CA LYS A 18 -18.56 2.77 15.19
C LYS A 18 -19.97 2.41 14.70
N ALA A 19 -20.11 1.83 13.50
CA ALA A 19 -21.40 1.40 12.96
C ALA A 19 -22.10 0.27 13.77
N LYS A 20 -21.37 -0.44 14.63
CA LYS A 20 -21.91 -1.52 15.49
C LYS A 20 -22.12 -1.09 16.94
N GLU A 21 -21.60 0.07 17.33
CA GLU A 21 -21.72 0.60 18.69
C GLU A 21 -23.09 1.29 18.85
N LYS A 22 -23.71 1.14 20.03
CA LYS A 22 -25.00 1.80 20.33
C LYS A 22 -24.83 3.31 20.52
N GLU A 23 -23.71 3.70 21.13
CA GLU A 23 -23.34 5.09 21.41
C GLU A 23 -21.89 5.29 20.93
N PRO A 24 -21.69 5.48 19.61
CA PRO A 24 -20.35 5.61 19.04
C PRO A 24 -19.72 6.94 19.44
N ASP A 25 -18.39 6.95 19.57
CA ASP A 25 -17.64 8.19 19.75
C ASP A 25 -17.73 9.05 18.47
N GLU A 26 -18.35 10.22 18.57
CA GLU A 26 -18.52 11.16 17.45
C GLU A 26 -17.29 12.03 17.20
N ARG A 27 -16.28 11.98 18.07
CA ARG A 27 -15.08 12.79 17.90
C ARG A 27 -14.30 12.39 16.64
N PRO A 28 -13.61 13.35 15.99
CA PRO A 28 -12.76 13.07 14.85
C PRO A 28 -11.67 12.05 15.18
N VAL A 29 -11.43 11.11 14.27
CA VAL A 29 -10.35 10.13 14.41
C VAL A 29 -9.01 10.80 14.12
N GLY A 30 -8.15 10.88 15.13
CA GLY A 30 -6.77 11.34 14.97
C GLY A 30 -5.94 10.33 14.18
N ILE A 31 -5.34 10.74 13.07
CA ILE A 31 -4.53 9.87 12.22
C ILE A 31 -3.21 10.52 11.81
N VAL A 32 -2.13 9.74 11.93
CA VAL A 32 -0.80 10.14 11.47
C VAL A 32 -0.59 9.64 10.05
N VAL A 33 -0.26 10.54 9.13
CA VAL A 33 -0.10 10.23 7.70
C VAL A 33 1.23 10.75 7.15
N LYS A 34 1.86 9.94 6.29
CA LYS A 34 2.96 10.38 5.43
C LYS A 34 2.42 10.97 4.12
N GLY A 35 3.31 11.47 3.27
CA GLY A 35 2.97 11.97 1.93
C GLY A 35 2.10 11.00 1.11
N CYS A 36 2.52 9.74 0.98
CA CYS A 36 1.75 8.72 0.27
C CYS A 36 0.41 8.40 0.95
N ASP A 37 0.38 8.33 2.28
CA ASP A 37 -0.81 7.95 3.04
C ASP A 37 -1.90 9.02 2.94
N SER A 38 -1.52 10.30 2.92
CA SER A 38 -2.46 11.41 2.76
C SER A 38 -3.24 11.36 1.43
N ARG A 39 -2.69 10.70 0.40
CA ARG A 39 -3.42 10.47 -0.85
C ARG A 39 -4.57 9.49 -0.65
N ALA A 40 -4.44 8.52 0.26
CA ALA A 40 -5.56 7.65 0.61
C ALA A 40 -6.67 8.45 1.28
N ILE A 41 -6.35 9.40 2.16
CA ILE A 41 -7.35 10.31 2.73
C ILE A 41 -8.10 11.05 1.61
N ASN A 42 -7.39 11.61 0.63
CA ASN A 42 -8.03 12.25 -0.52
C ASN A 42 -9.00 11.34 -1.27
N VAL A 43 -8.59 10.11 -1.60
CA VAL A 43 -9.46 9.17 -2.30
C VAL A 43 -10.68 8.82 -1.44
N LEU A 44 -10.49 8.56 -0.15
CA LEU A 44 -11.60 8.23 0.76
C LEU A 44 -12.59 9.41 0.94
N LEU A 45 -12.11 10.65 0.89
CA LEU A 45 -12.96 11.85 0.89
C LEU A 45 -13.73 11.98 -0.43
N GLN A 46 -13.04 11.81 -1.57
CA GLN A 46 -13.65 11.87 -2.91
C GLN A 46 -14.72 10.80 -3.12
N GLU A 47 -14.54 9.63 -2.52
CA GLU A 47 -15.49 8.51 -2.57
C GLU A 47 -16.57 8.62 -1.49
N GLU A 48 -16.61 9.72 -0.73
CA GLU A 48 -17.54 9.95 0.39
C GLU A 48 -17.50 8.82 1.44
N PHE A 49 -16.39 8.08 1.50
CA PHE A 49 -16.21 7.00 2.47
C PHE A 49 -15.92 7.57 3.87
N ILE A 50 -15.30 8.74 3.95
CA ILE A 50 -15.17 9.53 5.18
C ILE A 50 -15.51 10.98 4.86
N LYS A 51 -15.92 11.75 5.86
CA LYS A 51 -16.01 13.21 5.72
C LYS A 51 -14.77 13.89 6.31
N ARG A 52 -14.55 15.16 5.96
CA ARG A 52 -13.36 15.89 6.38
C ARG A 52 -13.34 16.11 7.89
N GLU A 53 -14.52 16.37 8.45
CA GLU A 53 -14.78 16.56 9.87
C GLU A 53 -14.59 15.28 10.71
N ASP A 54 -14.66 14.10 10.09
CA ASP A 54 -14.53 12.81 10.79
C ASP A 54 -13.07 12.49 11.15
N VAL A 55 -12.09 13.26 10.66
CA VAL A 55 -10.66 12.98 10.81
C VAL A 55 -9.86 14.20 11.21
N TYR A 56 -8.88 14.00 12.08
CA TYR A 56 -7.85 14.99 12.40
C TYR A 56 -6.48 14.47 11.96
N VAL A 57 -5.88 15.14 10.98
CA VAL A 57 -4.77 14.60 10.20
C VAL A 57 -3.45 15.22 10.63
N LEU A 58 -2.64 14.42 11.33
CA LEU A 58 -1.27 14.73 11.73
C LEU A 58 -0.32 14.32 10.59
N GLY A 59 0.06 15.29 9.78
CA GLY A 59 0.94 15.09 8.65
C GLY A 59 2.42 15.04 9.05
N ILE A 60 3.13 14.01 8.58
CA ILE A 60 4.59 13.89 8.74
C ILE A 60 5.25 13.97 7.35
N SER A 61 6.17 14.92 7.20
CA SER A 61 7.02 14.99 6.01
C SER A 61 8.01 13.82 5.99
N CYS A 62 8.18 13.24 4.81
CA CYS A 62 9.27 12.32 4.51
C CYS A 62 10.58 13.06 4.17
N GLU A 63 10.60 14.39 4.36
CA GLU A 63 11.69 15.31 4.06
C GLU A 63 12.17 15.18 2.61
N ASN A 64 13.42 15.55 2.30
CA ASN A 64 13.94 15.46 0.93
C ASN A 64 14.17 14.00 0.47
N THR A 65 14.18 13.05 1.41
CA THR A 65 14.67 11.69 1.15
C THR A 65 13.58 10.66 0.87
N GLY A 66 12.69 10.39 1.83
CA GLY A 66 11.73 9.29 1.74
C GLY A 66 11.81 8.26 2.89
N VAL A 67 11.17 7.11 2.67
CA VAL A 67 11.10 6.01 3.65
C VAL A 67 12.12 4.92 3.30
N LEU A 68 12.90 4.53 4.31
CA LEU A 68 13.92 3.49 4.24
C LEU A 68 13.28 2.09 4.25
N ASP A 69 13.84 1.17 3.48
CA ASP A 69 13.54 -0.26 3.51
C ASP A 69 14.47 -0.97 4.49
N GLU A 70 13.90 -1.56 5.54
CA GLU A 70 14.65 -2.22 6.60
C GLU A 70 15.42 -3.45 6.12
N LYS A 71 14.92 -4.19 5.11
CA LYS A 71 15.62 -5.34 4.54
C LYS A 71 16.85 -4.89 3.76
N LYS A 72 16.75 -3.81 2.99
CA LYS A 72 17.90 -3.21 2.28
C LYS A 72 18.94 -2.68 3.27
N LEU A 73 18.49 -2.00 4.32
CA LEU A 73 19.37 -1.52 5.38
C LEU A 73 20.08 -2.68 6.10
N ALA A 74 19.35 -3.72 6.50
CA ALA A 74 19.94 -4.89 7.16
C ALA A 74 21.02 -5.56 6.30
N LYS A 75 20.78 -5.70 4.98
CA LYS A 75 21.78 -6.20 4.04
C LYS A 75 23.02 -5.29 3.98
N LYS A 76 22.83 -3.97 3.95
CA LYS A 76 23.93 -3.00 3.91
C LYS A 76 24.76 -2.99 5.19
N LEU A 77 24.12 -3.19 6.34
CA LEU A 77 24.76 -3.22 7.66
C LEU A 77 25.50 -4.54 7.97
N LYS A 78 25.40 -5.56 7.10
CA LYS A 78 26.13 -6.84 7.20
C LYS A 78 26.09 -7.47 8.62
N GLY A 79 24.90 -7.51 9.22
CA GLY A 79 24.68 -8.10 10.55
C GLY A 79 24.73 -7.12 11.73
N LYS A 80 25.12 -5.85 11.51
CA LYS A 80 25.04 -4.81 12.54
C LYS A 80 23.60 -4.32 12.72
N LYS A 81 23.17 -4.09 13.96
CA LYS A 81 21.85 -3.52 14.27
C LYS A 81 21.90 -1.99 14.24
N ALA A 82 20.93 -1.37 13.58
CA ALA A 82 20.71 0.08 13.66
C ALA A 82 20.00 0.43 14.98
N LYS A 83 20.58 1.34 15.76
CA LYS A 83 19.95 1.89 16.98
C LYS A 83 19.10 3.11 16.66
N LYS A 84 19.57 3.97 15.76
CA LYS A 84 18.88 5.20 15.34
C LYS A 84 19.11 5.45 13.86
N VAL A 85 18.08 5.92 13.17
CA VAL A 85 18.16 6.35 11.76
C VAL A 85 17.60 7.76 11.65
N GLU A 86 18.40 8.66 11.12
CA GLU A 86 18.07 10.08 10.95
C GLU A 86 18.24 10.49 9.48
N PHE A 87 17.49 11.51 9.07
CA PHE A 87 17.74 12.16 7.78
C PHE A 87 19.06 12.95 7.89
N GLY A 88 19.94 12.77 6.90
CA GLY A 88 21.15 13.56 6.79
C GLY A 88 20.93 14.86 6.00
N ALA A 89 22.02 15.58 5.73
CA ALA A 89 21.96 16.90 5.12
C ALA A 89 21.91 16.88 3.58
N LYS A 90 22.27 15.76 2.92
CA LYS A 90 22.41 15.65 1.46
C LYS A 90 21.91 14.29 0.96
N ASP A 91 20.57 14.12 0.89
CA ASP A 91 19.90 12.90 0.41
C ASP A 91 20.52 11.59 0.94
N ASP A 92 20.89 11.60 2.22
CA ASP A 92 21.54 10.51 2.92
C ASP A 92 20.79 10.16 4.21
N PHE A 93 21.03 8.95 4.70
CA PHE A 93 20.62 8.53 6.04
C PHE A 93 21.84 8.44 6.94
N VAL A 94 21.71 9.01 8.14
CA VAL A 94 22.70 8.83 9.21
C VAL A 94 22.21 7.69 10.09
N VAL A 95 22.90 6.56 10.03
CA VAL A 95 22.58 5.35 10.80
C VAL A 95 23.56 5.22 11.94
N THR A 96 23.07 5.22 13.17
CA THR A 96 23.87 4.97 14.37
C THR A 96 23.81 3.49 14.71
N THR A 97 24.97 2.82 14.71
CA THR A 97 25.17 1.43 15.13
C THR A 97 25.98 1.39 16.43
N GLU A 98 26.33 0.19 16.91
CA GLU A 98 27.20 0.02 18.08
C GLU A 98 28.62 0.54 17.85
N ASP A 99 29.11 0.49 16.61
CA ASP A 99 30.47 0.88 16.24
C ASP A 99 30.60 2.35 15.80
N GLY A 100 29.50 3.11 15.83
CA GLY A 100 29.47 4.53 15.47
C GLY A 100 28.42 4.90 14.44
N LYS A 101 28.62 6.06 13.78
CA LYS A 101 27.70 6.62 12.79
C LYS A 101 28.17 6.31 11.37
N ILE A 102 27.27 5.79 10.55
CA ILE A 102 27.51 5.48 9.13
C ILE A 102 26.57 6.36 8.30
N LYS A 103 27.10 7.03 7.28
CA LYS A 103 26.29 7.72 6.27
C LYS A 103 26.03 6.78 5.10
N ILE A 104 24.77 6.64 4.71
CA ILE A 104 24.36 5.78 3.61
C ILE A 104 23.56 6.63 2.62
N ALA A 105 23.93 6.59 1.34
CA ALA A 105 23.19 7.26 0.29
C ALA A 105 21.76 6.71 0.23
N ALA A 106 20.76 7.59 0.21
CA ALA A 106 19.37 7.15 0.31
C ALA A 106 18.93 6.22 -0.81
N GLN A 107 19.40 6.45 -2.04
CA GLN A 107 19.07 5.64 -3.21
C GLN A 107 19.38 4.14 -3.01
N GLU A 108 20.34 3.79 -2.15
CA GLU A 108 20.73 2.40 -1.91
C GLU A 108 19.79 1.65 -0.96
N VAL A 109 19.07 2.37 -0.10
CA VAL A 109 18.27 1.78 0.99
C VAL A 109 16.83 2.27 1.05
N LEU A 110 16.41 3.16 0.14
CA LEU A 110 15.02 3.60 0.04
C LEU A 110 14.10 2.45 -0.37
N SER A 111 12.87 2.50 0.15
CA SER A 111 11.75 1.69 -0.35
C SER A 111 11.51 2.01 -1.83
N GLU A 112 11.21 0.99 -2.64
CA GLU A 112 11.01 1.12 -4.10
C GLU A 112 10.02 2.25 -4.46
N ARG A 113 8.97 2.44 -3.65
CA ARG A 113 7.98 3.51 -3.85
C ARG A 113 8.53 4.92 -3.73
N CYS A 114 9.55 5.11 -2.89
CA CYS A 114 10.13 6.42 -2.63
C CYS A 114 11.09 6.85 -3.74
N LEU A 115 11.63 5.90 -4.52
CA LEU A 115 12.50 6.21 -5.66
C LEU A 115 11.76 7.00 -6.75
N GLU A 116 10.44 6.83 -6.83
CA GLU A 116 9.58 7.41 -7.88
C GLU A 116 8.50 8.34 -7.30
N CYS A 117 8.60 8.69 -6.02
CA CYS A 117 7.57 9.47 -5.34
C CYS A 117 7.69 10.97 -5.69
N LYS A 118 6.60 11.56 -6.20
CA LYS A 118 6.55 12.99 -6.56
C LYS A 118 6.34 13.94 -5.39
N ALA A 119 5.84 13.45 -4.26
CA ALA A 119 5.47 14.31 -3.12
C ALA A 119 5.85 13.63 -1.80
N HIS A 120 6.77 14.24 -1.06
CA HIS A 120 7.26 13.72 0.20
C HIS A 120 6.55 14.31 1.41
N PHE A 121 5.64 15.27 1.23
CA PHE A 121 4.80 15.80 2.29
C PHE A 121 3.32 15.43 2.05
N PRO A 122 2.52 15.35 3.13
CA PRO A 122 1.07 15.15 3.04
C PRO A 122 0.37 16.23 2.21
N VAL A 123 -0.53 15.84 1.30
CA VAL A 123 -1.36 16.79 0.54
C VAL A 123 -2.58 17.26 1.33
N VAL A 124 -3.04 16.44 2.27
CA VAL A 124 -4.10 16.76 3.25
C VAL A 124 -3.53 16.57 4.64
N TYR A 125 -3.67 17.60 5.48
CA TYR A 125 -3.27 17.61 6.89
C TYR A 125 -3.93 18.79 7.62
N ASP A 126 -4.08 18.64 8.93
CA ASP A 126 -4.39 19.72 9.89
C ASP A 126 -3.10 20.33 10.46
N VAL A 127 -2.16 19.46 10.79
CA VAL A 127 -0.84 19.83 11.34
C VAL A 127 0.23 19.18 10.48
N LEU A 128 1.26 19.94 10.10
CA LEU A 128 2.42 19.42 9.40
C LEU A 128 3.65 19.45 10.29
N ILE A 129 4.29 18.30 10.43
CA ILE A 129 5.60 18.15 11.08
C ILE A 129 6.64 17.90 9.98
N GLY A 130 7.65 18.76 9.91
CA GLY A 130 8.69 18.74 8.87
C GLY A 130 8.44 19.74 7.73
N GLU A 131 9.27 19.69 6.69
CA GLU A 131 9.23 20.68 5.61
C GLU A 131 8.40 20.24 4.40
N LYS A 132 7.85 21.22 3.67
CA LYS A 132 7.18 20.98 2.38
C LYS A 132 8.22 20.78 1.30
N THR A 133 8.53 19.53 1.02
CA THR A 133 9.56 19.16 0.04
C THR A 133 8.94 18.63 -1.25
N LYS A 134 9.26 19.27 -2.39
CA LYS A 134 8.90 18.76 -3.71
C LYS A 134 10.15 18.22 -4.37
N ARG A 135 10.08 16.99 -4.89
CA ARG A 135 11.16 16.37 -5.64
C ARG A 135 10.77 16.29 -7.10
N ALA A 136 11.63 16.79 -7.98
CA ALA A 136 11.50 16.52 -9.40
C ALA A 136 11.83 15.05 -9.65
N VAL A 137 10.84 14.28 -10.08
CA VAL A 137 11.02 12.90 -10.53
C VAL A 137 10.88 12.91 -12.04
N GLU A 138 11.98 12.67 -12.76
CA GLU A 138 12.00 12.66 -14.24
C GLU A 138 11.01 11.64 -14.80
N ASN A 139 11.07 10.40 -14.30
CA ASN A 139 10.17 9.32 -14.71
C ASN A 139 9.52 8.63 -13.51
N PRO A 140 8.22 8.91 -13.21
CA PRO A 140 7.49 8.28 -12.12
C PRO A 140 7.07 6.83 -12.40
N PHE A 141 7.32 6.32 -13.61
CA PHE A 141 6.96 4.97 -14.08
C PHE A 141 8.19 4.13 -14.46
N LYS A 142 9.40 4.55 -14.07
CA LYS A 142 10.66 3.90 -14.42
C LYS A 142 10.69 2.41 -14.08
N SER A 143 10.08 2.00 -12.97
CA SER A 143 10.02 0.60 -12.54
C SER A 143 9.25 -0.30 -13.51
N LEU A 144 8.34 0.26 -14.32
CA LEU A 144 7.54 -0.48 -15.29
C LEU A 144 8.32 -0.78 -16.57
N GLU A 145 9.28 0.07 -16.95
CA GLU A 145 10.03 -0.06 -18.21
C GLU A 145 10.65 -1.45 -18.37
N LYS A 146 11.18 -2.01 -17.27
CA LYS A 146 11.77 -3.35 -17.24
C LYS A 146 10.80 -4.45 -17.69
N ILE A 147 9.51 -4.32 -17.38
CA ILE A 147 8.49 -5.31 -17.74
C ILE A 147 7.86 -4.96 -19.08
N GLU A 148 7.67 -3.68 -19.37
CA GLU A 148 7.11 -3.22 -20.66
C GLU A 148 8.05 -3.49 -21.83
N SER A 149 9.37 -3.50 -21.61
CA SER A 149 10.37 -3.84 -22.62
C SER A 149 10.39 -5.34 -22.97
N LEU A 150 9.75 -6.20 -22.17
CA LEU A 150 9.72 -7.63 -22.45
C LEU A 150 8.78 -7.94 -23.63
N PRO A 151 9.19 -8.83 -24.56
CA PRO A 151 8.31 -9.36 -25.58
C PRO A 151 7.02 -9.94 -24.98
N PRO A 152 5.86 -9.89 -25.68
CA PRO A 152 4.57 -10.34 -25.13
C PRO A 152 4.60 -11.74 -24.50
N LYS A 153 5.29 -12.70 -25.12
CA LYS A 153 5.43 -14.07 -24.59
C LYS A 153 6.22 -14.12 -23.28
N GLU A 154 7.31 -13.35 -23.17
CA GLU A 154 8.14 -13.30 -21.97
C GLU A 154 7.44 -12.56 -20.83
N ARG A 155 6.74 -11.48 -21.16
CA ARG A 155 5.91 -10.73 -20.21
C ARG A 155 4.79 -11.60 -19.64
N TRP A 156 4.11 -12.39 -20.48
CA TRP A 156 3.12 -13.37 -20.04
C TRP A 156 3.74 -14.44 -19.13
N LYS A 157 4.89 -15.00 -19.52
CA LYS A 157 5.62 -15.98 -18.71
C LYS A 157 5.98 -15.43 -17.33
N PHE A 158 6.52 -14.20 -17.28
CA PHE A 158 6.84 -13.51 -16.04
C PHE A 158 5.61 -13.42 -15.12
N TRP A 159 4.48 -12.92 -15.64
CA TRP A 159 3.27 -12.75 -14.83
C TRP A 159 2.69 -14.08 -14.36
N LYS A 160 2.65 -15.08 -15.24
CA LYS A 160 2.23 -16.44 -14.87
C LYS A 160 3.08 -16.97 -13.71
N GLU A 161 4.40 -16.89 -13.80
CA GLU A 161 5.31 -17.34 -12.73
C GLU A 161 5.12 -16.57 -11.41
N GLN A 162 4.79 -15.27 -11.45
CA GLN A 162 4.52 -14.51 -10.22
C GLN A 162 3.15 -14.87 -9.61
N ILE A 163 2.12 -15.02 -10.43
CA ILE A 163 0.75 -15.29 -10.00
C ILE A 163 0.60 -16.72 -9.49
N ASP A 164 1.28 -17.70 -10.10
CA ASP A 164 1.25 -19.11 -9.71
C ASP A 164 1.80 -19.33 -8.30
N LYS A 165 2.67 -18.44 -7.81
CA LYS A 165 3.15 -18.49 -6.42
C LYS A 165 2.02 -18.21 -5.43
N CYS A 166 1.04 -17.40 -5.79
CA CYS A 166 0.08 -16.83 -4.84
C CYS A 166 -0.69 -17.91 -4.05
N ILE A 167 -0.47 -17.95 -2.73
CA ILE A 167 -1.17 -18.86 -1.80
C ILE A 167 -2.52 -18.31 -1.31
N ARG A 168 -3.03 -17.25 -1.94
CA ARG A 168 -4.30 -16.58 -1.57
C ARG A 168 -4.44 -16.30 -0.05
N CYS A 169 -3.38 -15.79 0.58
CA CYS A 169 -3.40 -15.41 2.00
C CYS A 169 -4.11 -14.07 2.31
N TYR A 170 -4.56 -13.33 1.28
CA TYR A 170 -5.27 -12.04 1.38
C TYR A 170 -4.54 -10.87 2.06
N ALA A 171 -3.30 -11.03 2.53
CA ALA A 171 -2.55 -9.95 3.18
C ALA A 171 -2.51 -8.65 2.36
N CYS A 172 -2.31 -8.76 1.04
CA CYS A 172 -2.28 -7.63 0.11
C CYS A 172 -3.63 -6.92 -0.06
N ARG A 173 -4.75 -7.59 0.23
CA ARG A 173 -6.11 -7.01 0.30
C ARG A 173 -6.31 -6.33 1.64
N SER A 174 -6.02 -7.04 2.74
CA SER A 174 -6.26 -6.56 4.09
C SER A 174 -5.48 -5.30 4.45
N VAL A 175 -4.24 -5.16 3.93
CA VAL A 175 -3.40 -3.97 4.16
C VAL A 175 -3.79 -2.77 3.29
N CYS A 176 -4.61 -2.98 2.24
CA CYS A 176 -4.91 -1.92 1.28
C CYS A 176 -6.02 -1.01 1.83
N PRO A 177 -5.77 0.30 2.00
CA PRO A 177 -6.80 1.23 2.49
C PRO A 177 -7.97 1.42 1.52
N MET A 178 -7.78 1.09 0.24
CA MET A 178 -8.81 1.19 -0.80
C MET A 178 -9.67 -0.08 -0.91
N CYS A 179 -9.31 -1.15 -0.19
CA CYS A 179 -10.08 -2.39 -0.13
C CYS A 179 -11.01 -2.37 1.08
N TYR A 180 -12.11 -1.62 0.99
CA TYR A 180 -13.06 -1.43 2.09
C TYR A 180 -14.50 -1.92 1.82
N CYS A 181 -14.76 -2.52 0.66
CA CYS A 181 -16.06 -3.12 0.35
C CYS A 181 -16.48 -4.11 1.45
N ASP A 182 -17.76 -4.06 1.84
CA ASP A 182 -18.33 -5.02 2.79
C ASP A 182 -18.46 -6.39 2.16
N GLU A 183 -18.94 -6.44 0.92
CA GLU A 183 -18.94 -7.66 0.11
C GLU A 183 -17.83 -7.60 -0.95
N CYS A 184 -17.15 -8.72 -1.17
CA CYS A 184 -15.97 -8.74 -2.02
C CYS A 184 -15.96 -9.97 -2.93
N VAL A 185 -16.09 -9.73 -4.24
CA VAL A 185 -16.11 -10.80 -5.26
C VAL A 185 -14.85 -11.69 -5.22
N VAL A 186 -13.72 -11.09 -4.84
CA VAL A 186 -12.43 -11.77 -4.75
C VAL A 186 -12.17 -12.38 -3.37
N ASP A 187 -13.05 -12.16 -2.40
CA ASP A 187 -12.96 -12.71 -1.05
C ASP A 187 -14.36 -13.02 -0.52
N THR A 188 -14.87 -14.16 -0.99
CA THR A 188 -16.25 -14.62 -0.79
C THR A 188 -16.59 -14.95 0.66
N ILE A 189 -15.63 -14.86 1.59
CA ILE A 189 -15.89 -14.98 3.03
C ILE A 189 -16.61 -13.74 3.59
N ASN A 190 -16.53 -12.59 2.90
CA ASN A 190 -17.16 -11.36 3.36
C ASN A 190 -18.62 -11.20 2.93
N PHE A 191 -19.15 -12.12 2.12
CA PHE A 191 -20.60 -12.16 1.88
C PHE A 191 -21.33 -12.42 3.19
N VAL A 192 -22.43 -11.71 3.41
CA VAL A 192 -23.16 -11.74 4.69
C VAL A 192 -23.59 -13.17 4.99
N VAL A 193 -23.10 -13.69 6.11
CA VAL A 193 -23.55 -14.94 6.71
C VAL A 193 -23.95 -14.61 8.13
N THR A 194 -25.24 -14.63 8.43
CA THR A 194 -25.74 -14.45 9.80
C THR A 194 -25.66 -15.79 10.55
N PRO A 195 -25.72 -15.76 11.90
CA PRO A 195 -25.85 -16.99 12.68
C PRO A 195 -27.02 -17.87 12.23
N ASP A 196 -28.09 -17.23 11.74
CA ASP A 196 -29.32 -17.88 11.30
C ASP A 196 -29.28 -18.37 9.85
N THR A 197 -28.22 -18.06 9.08
CA THR A 197 -28.09 -18.57 7.71
C THR A 197 -27.94 -20.11 7.74
N PRO A 198 -28.79 -20.87 7.01
CA PRO A 198 -28.71 -22.33 6.93
C PRO A 198 -27.41 -22.84 6.28
N ALA A 199 -27.06 -24.10 6.52
CA ALA A 199 -25.86 -24.71 5.95
C ALA A 199 -25.96 -24.83 4.41
N GLU A 200 -27.16 -25.13 3.91
CA GLU A 200 -27.48 -25.26 2.48
C GLU A 200 -27.26 -23.94 1.75
N GLU A 201 -27.72 -22.83 2.33
CA GLU A 201 -27.53 -21.49 1.78
C GLU A 201 -26.04 -21.10 1.79
N LYS A 202 -25.31 -21.40 2.87
CA LYS A 202 -23.84 -21.21 2.91
C LYS A 202 -23.11 -21.99 1.83
N ALA A 203 -23.60 -23.19 1.50
CA ALA A 203 -23.03 -24.04 0.46
C ALA A 203 -23.37 -23.56 -0.96
N GLN A 204 -24.58 -23.04 -1.15
CA GLN A 204 -25.10 -22.57 -2.45
C GLN A 204 -24.82 -21.09 -2.75
N LYS A 205 -24.16 -20.36 -1.84
CA LYS A 205 -23.81 -18.96 -2.08
C LYS A 205 -23.04 -18.77 -3.39
N ILE A 206 -23.31 -17.65 -4.06
CA ILE A 206 -22.65 -17.29 -5.33
C ILE A 206 -21.13 -17.18 -5.09
N LYS A 207 -20.36 -17.95 -5.86
CA LYS A 207 -18.90 -17.90 -5.89
C LYS A 207 -18.46 -17.36 -7.24
N TRP A 208 -18.05 -16.09 -7.26
CA TRP A 208 -17.41 -15.49 -8.44
C TRP A 208 -15.97 -15.97 -8.64
N LEU A 209 -15.36 -16.46 -7.56
CA LEU A 209 -14.00 -16.95 -7.52
C LEU A 209 -13.89 -18.08 -6.50
N GLU A 210 -13.17 -19.13 -6.85
CA GLU A 210 -12.88 -20.22 -5.94
C GLU A 210 -11.86 -19.80 -4.88
N LYS A 211 -11.94 -20.44 -3.71
CA LYS A 211 -11.00 -20.19 -2.62
C LYS A 211 -9.63 -20.83 -2.87
N SER A 212 -9.61 -21.88 -3.68
CA SER A 212 -8.40 -22.65 -3.98
C SER A 212 -7.40 -21.80 -4.77
N PRO A 213 -6.11 -21.78 -4.40
CA PRO A 213 -5.07 -20.98 -5.05
C PRO A 213 -4.56 -21.63 -6.34
N VAL A 214 -5.46 -21.97 -7.27
CA VAL A 214 -5.06 -22.50 -8.58
C VAL A 214 -4.75 -21.35 -9.56
N SER A 215 -3.93 -21.63 -10.58
CA SER A 215 -3.40 -20.61 -11.50
C SER A 215 -4.48 -19.68 -12.10
N SER A 216 -5.58 -20.25 -12.59
CA SER A 216 -6.71 -19.48 -13.16
C SER A 216 -7.35 -18.56 -12.14
N GLU A 217 -7.59 -19.04 -10.92
CA GLU A 217 -8.25 -18.30 -9.85
C GLU A 217 -7.31 -17.21 -9.29
N ASN A 218 -6.02 -17.49 -9.19
CA ASN A 218 -5.02 -16.50 -8.83
C ASN A 218 -4.96 -15.38 -9.88
N PHE A 219 -5.03 -15.73 -11.17
CA PHE A 219 -5.06 -14.74 -12.24
C PHE A 219 -6.29 -13.83 -12.10
N VAL A 220 -7.49 -14.40 -11.99
CA VAL A 220 -8.73 -13.63 -11.82
C VAL A 220 -8.69 -12.78 -10.54
N TYR A 221 -8.17 -13.31 -9.42
CA TYR A 221 -7.97 -12.54 -8.18
C TYR A 221 -7.14 -11.27 -8.41
N HIS A 222 -5.96 -11.42 -9.01
CA HIS A 222 -5.05 -10.30 -9.23
C HIS A 222 -5.61 -9.31 -10.25
N PHE A 223 -6.25 -9.80 -11.31
CA PHE A 223 -6.84 -8.99 -12.36
C PHE A 223 -8.02 -8.16 -11.87
N VAL A 224 -9.02 -8.78 -11.22
CA VAL A 224 -10.19 -8.08 -10.68
C VAL A 224 -9.77 -7.03 -9.66
N ARG A 225 -8.82 -7.36 -8.78
CA ARG A 225 -8.30 -6.37 -7.82
C ARG A 225 -7.59 -5.20 -8.49
N ALA A 226 -6.81 -5.45 -9.54
CA ALA A 226 -6.14 -4.37 -10.27
C ALA A 226 -7.19 -3.42 -10.89
N ILE A 227 -8.22 -3.97 -11.54
CA ILE A 227 -9.33 -3.18 -12.12
C ILE A 227 -10.07 -2.37 -11.05
N HIS A 228 -10.46 -2.99 -9.93
CA HIS A 228 -11.16 -2.28 -8.84
C HIS A 228 -10.31 -1.20 -8.16
N LEU A 229 -8.98 -1.22 -8.36
CA LEU A 229 -8.06 -0.22 -7.86
C LEU A 229 -7.61 0.78 -8.93
N ALA A 230 -8.02 0.62 -10.19
CA ALA A 230 -7.71 1.56 -11.26
C ALA A 230 -8.26 2.95 -10.89
N GLY A 231 -7.40 3.98 -10.93
CA GLY A 231 -7.73 5.34 -10.49
C GLY A 231 -7.76 5.56 -8.96
N ARG A 232 -7.83 4.49 -8.15
CA ARG A 232 -7.91 4.57 -6.68
C ARG A 232 -6.58 4.25 -5.98
N CYS A 233 -5.71 3.49 -6.65
CA CYS A 233 -4.42 3.11 -6.08
C CYS A 233 -3.53 4.35 -5.86
N ILE A 234 -3.03 4.50 -4.62
CA ILE A 234 -2.17 5.62 -4.22
C ILE A 234 -0.65 5.32 -4.32
N ASP A 235 -0.29 4.22 -4.97
CA ASP A 235 1.08 3.72 -5.13
C ASP A 235 1.89 3.57 -3.80
N CYS A 236 1.22 3.23 -2.70
CA CYS A 236 1.86 3.10 -1.38
C CYS A 236 2.72 1.82 -1.22
N GLY A 237 2.65 0.85 -2.14
CA GLY A 237 3.47 -0.36 -2.12
C GLY A 237 3.20 -1.36 -0.99
N GLU A 238 2.23 -1.10 -0.10
CA GLU A 238 1.96 -1.98 1.05
C GLU A 238 1.55 -3.41 0.63
N CYS A 239 0.83 -3.55 -0.49
CA CYS A 239 0.41 -4.84 -1.04
C CYS A 239 1.59 -5.78 -1.37
N GLU A 240 2.71 -5.22 -1.82
CA GLU A 240 3.93 -5.96 -2.13
C GLU A 240 4.74 -6.23 -0.85
N ARG A 241 4.83 -5.22 0.04
CA ARG A 241 5.55 -5.32 1.32
C ARG A 241 5.06 -6.48 2.18
N VAL A 242 3.74 -6.69 2.26
CA VAL A 242 3.13 -7.74 3.08
C VAL A 242 3.06 -9.10 2.38
N CYS A 243 3.43 -9.19 1.09
CA CYS A 243 3.34 -10.45 0.36
C CYS A 243 4.47 -11.40 0.83
N PRO A 244 4.15 -12.56 1.44
CA PRO A 244 5.17 -13.49 1.90
C PRO A 244 5.98 -14.12 0.75
N LEU A 245 5.47 -14.03 -0.48
CA LEU A 245 6.06 -14.60 -1.69
C LEU A 245 6.71 -13.55 -2.58
N ASN A 246 6.74 -12.29 -2.14
CA ASN A 246 7.33 -11.16 -2.87
C ASN A 246 6.78 -11.00 -4.29
N ILE A 247 5.47 -11.22 -4.48
CA ILE A 247 4.78 -10.98 -5.75
C ILE A 247 4.75 -9.47 -5.99
N PRO A 248 5.18 -8.97 -7.16
CA PRO A 248 5.30 -7.54 -7.44
C PRO A 248 3.95 -6.91 -7.82
N ILE A 249 2.98 -6.98 -6.91
CA ILE A 249 1.58 -6.54 -7.13
C ILE A 249 1.53 -5.05 -7.49
N ARG A 250 2.46 -4.25 -6.97
CA ARG A 250 2.54 -2.81 -7.24
C ARG A 250 2.65 -2.52 -8.73
N PHE A 251 3.35 -3.34 -9.51
CA PHE A 251 3.51 -3.13 -10.95
C PHE A 251 2.19 -3.20 -11.72
N LEU A 252 1.25 -4.07 -11.35
CA LEU A 252 -0.08 -4.11 -11.99
C LEU A 252 -0.82 -2.79 -11.77
N ASN A 253 -0.88 -2.33 -10.51
CA ASN A 253 -1.62 -1.11 -10.18
C ASN A 253 -0.95 0.14 -10.75
N LYS A 254 0.39 0.18 -10.74
CA LYS A 254 1.16 1.29 -11.30
C LYS A 254 1.04 1.34 -12.83
N LYS A 255 0.93 0.19 -13.50
CA LYS A 255 0.62 0.13 -14.93
C LYS A 255 -0.77 0.71 -15.22
N LEU A 256 -1.79 0.35 -14.43
CA LEU A 256 -3.12 0.94 -14.58
C LEU A 256 -3.14 2.45 -14.29
N GLU A 257 -2.33 2.93 -13.34
CA GLU A 257 -2.16 4.37 -13.12
C GLU A 257 -1.54 5.07 -14.34
N LYS A 258 -0.55 4.44 -14.99
CA LYS A 258 0.06 4.95 -16.23
C LYS A 258 -0.96 5.03 -17.36
N GLU A 259 -1.68 3.94 -17.62
CA GLU A 259 -2.74 3.87 -18.64
C GLU A 259 -3.81 4.94 -18.39
N ALA A 260 -4.28 5.10 -17.15
CA ALA A 260 -5.29 6.11 -16.81
C ALA A 260 -4.83 7.56 -16.98
N LYS A 261 -3.52 7.84 -17.07
CA LYS A 261 -2.97 9.18 -17.36
C LYS A 261 -2.69 9.41 -18.84
N GLU A 262 -2.55 8.35 -19.61
CA GLU A 262 -2.24 8.39 -21.04
C GLU A 262 -3.50 8.34 -21.91
N LEU A 263 -4.62 7.86 -21.35
CA LEU A 263 -5.97 7.97 -21.90
C LEU A 263 -6.53 9.39 -21.77
#